data_AF-A0A543DLN8-F1
#
_entry.id   AF-A0A543DLN8-F1
#
_cell.length_a   1.000
_cell.length_b   1.000
_cell.length_c   1.000
_cell.angle_alpha   90.00
_cell.angle_beta   90.00
_cell.angle_gamma   90.00
#
_symmetry.space_group_name_H-M   'P 1'
#
loop_
_entity.id
_entity.type
_entity.pdbx_description
1 polymer ?
#
loop_
_entity_poly.entity_id
_entity_poly.type
_entity_poly.pdbx_seq_one_letter_code
_entity_poly.pdbx_strand_id
1 'polypeptide(L)'
;MRAPYAAGMDTLATIRAALAVAGERIERDALREDPRVFMDQLWRQVYDAAPDDLQPYVWARLADFSAQLGLMGDLPTHRSPVRAPPEVFVRR
;
A
#
# COMPACT_ATOMS: atom_id res chain seq x y z
N MET A 1 31.35 5.47 17.22
CA MET A 1 31.07 5.41 15.77
C MET A 1 30.19 4.19 15.53
N ARG A 2 28.86 4.34 15.58
CA ARG A 2 27.90 3.23 15.47
C ARG A 2 27.52 3.11 13.99
N ALA A 3 27.76 1.96 13.39
CA ALA A 3 27.52 1.74 11.97
C ALA A 3 26.03 1.94 11.64
N PRO A 4 25.65 2.93 10.82
CA PRO A 4 24.25 3.20 10.47
C PRO A 4 23.62 2.08 9.63
N TYR A 5 24.44 1.21 9.03
CA TYR A 5 23.99 0.14 8.14
C TYR A 5 23.32 -1.05 8.86
N ALA A 6 23.62 -1.26 10.15
CA ALA A 6 23.04 -2.36 10.92
C ALA A 6 21.59 -2.08 11.36
N ALA A 7 21.22 -0.80 11.54
CA ALA A 7 19.86 -0.42 11.89
C ALA A 7 18.88 -0.65 10.73
N GLY A 8 19.28 -0.35 9.48
CA GLY A 8 18.40 -0.54 8.31
C GLY A 8 18.12 -2.01 7.97
N MET A 9 19.08 -2.92 8.21
CA MET A 9 18.88 -4.36 8.00
C MET A 9 17.86 -4.95 8.98
N ASP A 10 17.89 -4.50 10.24
CA ASP A 10 16.93 -4.91 11.27
C ASP A 10 15.52 -4.39 10.92
N THR A 11 15.41 -3.12 10.54
CA THR A 11 14.15 -2.49 10.12
C THR A 11 13.48 -3.20 8.94
N LEU A 12 14.23 -3.51 7.87
CA LEU A 12 13.66 -4.19 6.71
C LEU A 12 13.22 -5.62 7.02
N ALA A 13 13.98 -6.33 7.86
CA ALA A 13 13.62 -7.66 8.32
C ALA A 13 12.31 -7.61 9.15
N THR A 14 12.17 -6.62 10.03
CA THR A 14 10.93 -6.38 10.79
C THR A 14 9.75 -6.09 9.88
N ILE A 15 9.91 -5.22 8.87
CA ILE A 15 8.84 -4.91 7.91
C ILE A 15 8.44 -6.16 7.13
N ARG A 16 9.42 -6.94 6.64
CA ARG A 16 9.14 -8.20 5.92
C ARG A 16 8.39 -9.21 6.79
N ALA A 17 8.79 -9.35 8.05
CA ALA A 17 8.10 -10.23 8.99
C ALA A 17 6.65 -9.76 9.24
N ALA A 18 6.43 -8.46 9.43
CA ALA A 18 5.09 -7.88 9.60
C ALA A 18 4.22 -8.13 8.36
N LEU A 19 4.75 -7.91 7.15
CA LEU A 19 4.05 -8.20 5.90
C LEU A 19 3.75 -9.69 5.72
N ALA A 20 4.66 -10.59 6.11
CA ALA A 20 4.43 -12.03 6.04
C ALA A 20 3.28 -12.48 6.95
N VAL A 21 3.25 -11.98 8.20
CA VAL A 21 2.16 -12.26 9.15
C VAL A 21 0.84 -11.67 8.65
N ALA A 22 0.88 -10.45 8.08
CA ALA A 22 -0.30 -9.84 7.50
C ALA A 22 -0.86 -10.66 6.32
N GLY A 23 0.02 -11.12 5.42
CA GLY A 23 -0.34 -11.99 4.30
C GLY A 23 -1.01 -13.28 4.77
N GLU A 24 -0.44 -13.96 5.75
CA GLU A 24 -1.02 -15.21 6.28
C GLU A 24 -2.42 -14.98 6.88
N ARG A 25 -2.66 -13.84 7.54
CA ARG A 25 -3.99 -13.51 8.08
C ARG A 25 -5.02 -13.27 6.99
N ILE A 26 -4.63 -12.58 5.92
CA ILE A 26 -5.49 -12.32 4.76
C ILE A 26 -5.81 -13.63 4.04
N GLU A 27 -4.80 -14.45 3.76
CA GLU A 27 -4.96 -15.73 3.05
C GLU A 27 -5.85 -16.73 3.80
N ARG A 28 -5.85 -16.68 5.14
CA ARG A 28 -6.69 -17.53 5.99
C ARG A 28 -8.06 -16.96 6.29
N ASP A 29 -8.40 -15.79 5.74
CA ASP A 29 -9.62 -15.03 6.08
C ASP A 29 -9.78 -14.85 7.60
N ALA A 30 -8.65 -14.69 8.32
CA ALA A 30 -8.58 -14.70 9.78
C ALA A 30 -8.63 -13.28 10.39
N LEU A 31 -9.09 -12.30 9.61
CA LEU A 31 -9.23 -10.93 10.07
C LEU A 31 -10.41 -10.81 11.01
N ARG A 32 -10.14 -10.43 12.27
CA ARG A 32 -11.16 -10.18 13.29
C ARG A 32 -11.72 -8.76 13.23
N GLU A 33 -10.98 -7.86 12.60
CA GLU A 33 -11.27 -6.43 12.51
C GLU A 33 -11.68 -6.05 11.08
N ASP A 34 -12.21 -4.83 10.93
CA ASP A 34 -12.55 -4.30 9.61
C ASP A 34 -11.30 -4.23 8.71
N PRO A 35 -11.37 -4.72 7.45
CA PRO A 35 -10.21 -4.75 6.57
C PRO A 35 -9.53 -3.39 6.35
N ARG A 36 -10.28 -2.27 6.41
CA ARG A 36 -9.70 -0.91 6.31
C ARG A 36 -8.91 -0.56 7.56
N VAL A 37 -9.44 -0.90 8.73
CA VAL A 37 -8.78 -0.67 10.03
C VAL A 37 -7.49 -1.51 10.14
N PHE A 38 -7.53 -2.75 9.65
CA PHE A 38 -6.35 -3.60 9.55
C PHE A 38 -5.29 -2.98 8.65
N MET A 39 -5.67 -2.53 7.44
CA MET A 39 -4.73 -1.91 6.50
C MET A 39 -4.16 -0.60 7.02
N ASP A 40 -4.94 0.24 7.70
CA ASP A 40 -4.46 1.48 8.31
C ASP A 40 -3.38 1.20 9.38
N GLN A 41 -3.63 0.23 10.26
CA GLN A 41 -2.65 -0.18 11.27
C GLN A 41 -1.38 -0.76 10.65
N LEU A 42 -1.52 -1.60 9.62
CA LEU A 42 -0.37 -2.15 8.91
C LEU A 42 0.46 -1.06 8.22
N TRP A 43 -0.20 -0.10 7.58
CA TRP A 43 0.45 1.07 6.97
C TRP A 43 1.22 1.89 8.01
N ARG A 44 0.59 2.17 9.15
CA ARG A 44 1.22 2.93 10.22
C ARG A 44 2.43 2.21 10.82
N GLN A 45 2.34 0.89 11.00
CA GLN A 45 3.45 0.08 11.49
C GLN A 45 4.64 0.07 10.52
N VAL A 46 4.39 -0.03 9.21
CA VAL A 46 5.45 0.02 8.19
C VAL A 46 6.09 1.40 8.13
N TYR A 47 5.29 2.47 8.19
CA TYR A 47 5.77 3.84 8.12
C TYR A 47 6.55 4.26 9.38
N ASP A 48 6.13 3.82 10.57
CA ASP A 48 6.86 4.08 11.82
C ASP A 48 8.25 3.42 11.81
N ALA A 49 8.34 2.22 11.22
CA ALA A 49 9.60 1.50 11.10
C ALA A 49 10.54 2.14 10.05
N ALA A 50 10.01 2.61 8.92
CA ALA A 50 10.78 3.21 7.83
C ALA A 50 10.03 4.39 7.20
N PRO A 51 10.10 5.60 7.80
CA PRO A 51 9.36 6.76 7.32
C PRO A 51 9.89 7.32 5.99
N ASP A 52 11.19 7.21 5.75
CA ASP A 52 11.87 7.83 4.60
C ASP A 52 12.29 6.84 3.49
N ASP A 53 12.34 5.53 3.77
CA ASP A 53 12.88 4.51 2.83
C ASP A 53 11.90 3.34 2.61
N LEU A 54 10.70 3.67 2.14
CA LEU A 54 9.71 2.65 1.77
C LEU A 54 10.11 2.04 0.42
N GLN A 55 10.78 0.89 0.47
CA GLN A 55 11.23 0.18 -0.73
C GLN A 55 10.03 -0.16 -1.66
N PRO A 56 10.20 -0.12 -2.99
CA PRO A 56 9.13 -0.37 -3.95
C PRO A 56 8.38 -1.71 -3.74
N TYR A 57 9.11 -2.74 -3.29
CA TYR A 57 8.54 -4.04 -2.95
C TYR A 57 7.51 -3.97 -1.81
N VAL A 58 7.77 -3.17 -0.77
CA VAL A 58 6.87 -3.02 0.38
C VAL A 58 5.56 -2.40 -0.08
N TRP A 59 5.65 -1.37 -0.92
CA TRP A 59 4.49 -0.70 -1.52
C TRP A 59 3.66 -1.66 -2.38
N ALA A 60 4.32 -2.46 -3.23
CA ALA A 60 3.65 -3.47 -4.05
C ALA A 60 2.89 -4.49 -3.19
N ARG A 61 3.46 -4.90 -2.04
CA ARG A 61 2.79 -5.84 -1.14
C ARG A 61 1.60 -5.25 -0.42
N LEU A 62 1.69 -4.01 0.05
CA LEU A 62 0.56 -3.32 0.68
C LEU A 62 -0.60 -3.11 -0.32
N ALA A 63 -0.28 -2.75 -1.57
CA ALA A 63 -1.27 -2.61 -2.63
C ALA A 63 -1.96 -3.94 -2.96
N ASP A 64 -1.20 -5.04 -3.00
CA ASP A 64 -1.71 -6.38 -3.20
C ASP A 64 -2.66 -6.81 -2.06
N PHE A 65 -2.30 -6.55 -0.80
CA PHE A 65 -3.20 -6.78 0.35
C PHE A 65 -4.50 -5.97 0.25
N SER A 66 -4.42 -4.69 -0.10
CA SER A 66 -5.61 -3.87 -0.34
C SER A 66 -6.49 -4.43 -1.47
N ALA A 67 -5.90 -5.03 -2.51
CA ALA A 67 -6.65 -5.65 -3.58
C ALA A 67 -7.34 -6.95 -3.14
N GLN A 68 -6.62 -7.82 -2.41
CA GLN A 68 -7.17 -9.06 -1.84
C GLN A 68 -8.33 -8.79 -0.88
N LEU A 69 -8.24 -7.72 -0.10
CA LEU A 69 -9.28 -7.29 0.83
C LEU A 69 -10.42 -6.49 0.17
N GLY A 70 -10.39 -6.30 -1.15
CA GLY A 70 -11.41 -5.56 -1.89
C GLY A 70 -11.42 -4.04 -1.63
N LEU A 71 -10.37 -3.50 -0.99
CA LEU A 71 -10.25 -2.10 -0.60
C LEU A 71 -9.88 -1.18 -1.77
N MET A 72 -9.25 -1.72 -2.82
CA MET A 72 -8.91 -0.98 -4.04
C MET A 72 -10.14 -0.56 -4.87
N GLY A 73 -11.35 -1.02 -4.52
CA GLY A 73 -12.61 -0.57 -5.13
C GLY A 73 -13.12 0.80 -4.64
N ASP A 74 -12.55 1.31 -3.55
CA ASP A 74 -12.98 2.57 -2.89
C ASP A 74 -11.94 3.69 -2.98
N LEU A 75 -10.81 3.45 -3.65
CA LEU A 75 -10.04 4.57 -4.18
C LEU A 75 -10.89 5.14 -5.32
N PRO A 76 -11.39 6.39 -5.24
CA PRO A 76 -11.96 7.02 -6.40
C PRO A 76 -10.86 6.93 -7.44
N THR A 77 -11.10 6.12 -8.47
CA THR A 77 -10.34 6.18 -9.68
C THR A 77 -10.54 7.61 -10.13
N HIS A 78 -9.60 8.49 -9.79
CA HIS A 78 -9.37 9.73 -10.52
C HIS A 78 -8.89 9.27 -11.91
N ARG A 79 -9.82 8.66 -12.66
CA ARG A 79 -9.91 8.86 -14.09
C ARG A 79 -10.03 10.36 -14.19
N SER A 80 -8.87 11.02 -14.29
CA SER A 80 -8.79 12.34 -14.87
C SER A 80 -9.65 12.26 -16.13
N PRO A 81 -10.77 12.98 -16.22
CA PRO A 81 -11.44 13.11 -17.49
C PRO A 81 -10.47 13.95 -18.32
N VAL A 82 -9.63 13.29 -19.12
CA VAL A 82 -8.95 13.96 -20.22
C VAL A 82 -10.06 14.39 -21.16
N ARG A 83 -10.56 15.58 -20.86
CA ARG A 83 -11.20 16.56 -21.73
C ARG A 83 -11.22 16.06 -23.17
N ALA A 84 -12.36 15.54 -23.60
CA ALA A 84 -12.64 15.47 -25.02
C ALA A 84 -12.34 16.85 -25.62
N PRO A 85 -11.54 16.95 -26.69
CA PRO A 85 -11.36 18.23 -27.37
C PRO A 85 -12.74 18.71 -27.83
N PRO A 86 -13.07 20.01 -27.74
CA PRO A 86 -14.35 20.49 -28.23
C PRO A 86 -14.44 20.20 -29.73
N GLU A 87 -15.44 19.42 -30.13
CA GLU A 87 -15.84 19.29 -31.52
C GLU A 87 -16.22 20.69 -32.02
N VAL A 88 -15.27 21.35 -32.68
CA VAL A 88 -15.54 22.58 -33.42
C VAL A 88 -16.37 22.15 -34.62
N PHE A 89 -17.68 22.32 -34.52
CA PHE A 89 -18.58 22.32 -35.66
C PHE A 89 -18.12 23.39 -36.65
N VAL A 90 -17.29 23.00 -37.61
CA VAL A 90 -17.08 23.80 -38.83
C VAL A 90 -18.27 23.52 -39.73
N ARG A 91 -19.24 24.44 -39.68
CA ARG A 91 -20.19 24.63 -40.78
C ARG A 91 -19.40 25.09 -42.00
N ARG A 92 -19.48 24.34 -43.10
CA ARG A 92 -19.62 24.92 -44.43
C ARG A 92 -20.33 23.96 -45.37
#